data_AF-A0A2E6TYB0-F1
#
_entry.id   AF-A0A2E6TYB0-F1
#
_cell.length_a   1.000
_cell.length_b   1.000
_cell.length_c   1.000
_cell.angle_alpha   90.00
_cell.angle_beta   90.00
_cell.angle_gamma   90.00
#
_symmetry.space_group_name_H-M   'P 1'
#
loop_
_entity.id
_entity.type
_entity.pdbx_description
1 polymer ?
#
loop_
_entity_poly.entity_id
_entity_poly.type
_entity_poly.pdbx_seq_one_letter_code
_entity_poly.pdbx_strand_id
1 'polypeptide(L)'
;MDKIQDSRIAKTKLFFEQKFAFMEKLAKEIASGIKSAIKKEMIAVFRPNLTSDLEWENIEDANGQTLMQKFPDTQFYDYTKSFQRMAKFVNQADDFPSNYHLTFSRSEHNDTLCDMVLQMGGNVAVVFRDRLPKTWKGHEVINGDESDLRFRDKQGVIVGLIEKGMAKKDETGFVQEGINS
;
A
#
# COMPACT_ATOMS: atom_id res chain seq x y z
N MET A 1 -7.40 -9.38 26.00
CA MET A 1 -7.19 -8.45 24.86
C MET A 1 -5.92 -8.91 24.15
N ASP A 2 -5.93 -8.99 22.82
CA ASP A 2 -4.76 -9.42 22.04
C ASP A 2 -3.69 -8.31 22.09
N LYS A 3 -2.46 -8.66 22.51
CA LYS A 3 -1.32 -7.72 22.59
C LYS A 3 -1.08 -6.97 21.27
N ILE A 4 -1.37 -7.60 20.14
CA ILE A 4 -1.24 -6.99 18.81
C ILE A 4 -2.28 -5.88 18.63
N GLN A 5 -3.52 -6.13 19.04
CA GLN A 5 -4.62 -5.17 18.94
C GLN A 5 -4.38 -3.96 19.85
N ASP A 6 -3.93 -4.18 21.08
CA ASP A 6 -3.59 -3.11 22.03
C ASP A 6 -2.47 -2.22 21.48
N SER A 7 -1.44 -2.82 20.88
CA SER A 7 -0.35 -2.09 20.25
C SER A 7 -0.84 -1.22 19.08
N ARG A 8 -1.75 -1.74 18.25
CA ARG A 8 -2.37 -0.97 17.15
C ARG A 8 -3.16 0.21 17.69
N ILE A 9 -4.02 0.00 18.69
CA ILE A 9 -4.81 1.06 19.33
C ILE A 9 -3.89 2.15 19.91
N ALA A 10 -2.81 1.75 20.60
CA ALA A 10 -1.86 2.70 21.17
C ALA A 10 -1.16 3.54 20.10
N LYS A 11 -0.73 2.93 18.99
CA LYS A 11 -0.13 3.67 17.86
C LYS A 11 -1.12 4.63 17.23
N THR A 12 -2.37 4.21 17.04
CA THR A 12 -3.43 5.07 16.51
C THR A 12 -3.67 6.27 17.43
N LYS A 13 -3.83 6.05 18.73
CA LYS A 13 -3.98 7.14 19.71
C LYS A 13 -2.78 8.09 19.68
N LEU A 14 -1.56 7.55 19.68
CA LEU A 14 -0.35 8.37 19.61
C LEU A 14 -0.31 9.25 18.35
N PHE A 15 -0.70 8.72 17.20
CA PHE A 15 -0.76 9.48 15.95
C PHE A 15 -1.76 10.65 16.03
N PHE A 16 -2.95 10.44 16.60
CA PHE A 16 -3.98 11.49 16.68
C PHE A 16 -3.78 12.47 17.84
N GLU A 17 -3.29 12.00 18.98
CA GLU A 17 -3.12 12.82 20.20
C GLU A 17 -1.77 13.54 20.21
N GLN A 18 -0.72 12.94 19.64
CA GLN A 18 0.66 13.44 19.68
C GLN A 18 1.36 13.24 18.33
N LYS A 19 0.73 13.72 17.25
CA LYS A 19 1.19 13.56 15.86
C LYS A 19 2.69 13.82 15.67
N PHE A 20 3.21 14.94 16.17
CA PHE A 20 4.64 15.26 15.97
C PHE A 20 5.58 14.30 16.69
N ALA A 21 5.25 13.88 17.91
CA ALA A 21 6.02 12.87 18.63
C ALA A 21 5.98 11.51 17.91
N PHE A 22 4.82 11.16 17.34
CA PHE A 22 4.69 9.98 16.48
C PHE A 22 5.60 10.08 15.25
N MET A 23 5.54 11.19 14.51
CA MET A 23 6.34 11.42 13.31
C MET A 23 7.85 11.39 13.60
N GLU A 24 8.28 11.99 14.71
CA GLU A 24 9.68 11.96 15.14
C GLU A 24 10.13 10.52 15.42
N LYS A 25 9.32 9.73 16.13
CA LYS A 25 9.61 8.33 16.42
C LYS A 25 9.68 7.49 15.15
N LEU A 26 8.70 7.65 14.25
CA LEU A 26 8.68 6.94 12.97
C LEU A 26 9.89 7.29 12.09
N ALA A 27 10.26 8.57 12.01
CA ALA A 27 11.45 9.00 11.26
C ALA A 27 12.74 8.40 11.83
N LYS A 28 12.87 8.31 13.17
CA LYS A 28 14.01 7.63 13.82
C LYS A 28 14.06 6.14 13.50
N GLU A 29 12.90 5.46 13.46
CA GLU A 29 12.79 4.05 13.09
C GLU A 29 13.19 3.83 11.63
N ILE A 30 12.72 4.67 10.70
CA ILE A 30 13.10 4.64 9.29
C ILE A 30 14.62 4.84 9.12
N ALA A 31 15.18 5.90 9.71
CA ALA A 31 16.61 6.19 9.63
C ALA A 31 17.48 5.04 10.17
N SER A 32 17.04 4.40 11.26
CA SER A 32 17.72 3.24 11.84
C SER A 32 17.60 2.01 10.93
N GLY A 33 16.44 1.80 10.31
CA GLY A 33 16.21 0.74 9.33
C GLY A 33 17.12 0.87 8.11
N ILE A 34 17.25 2.09 7.56
CA ILE A 34 18.15 2.39 6.44
C ILE A 34 19.60 2.06 6.82
N LYS A 35 20.09 2.54 7.97
CA LYS A 35 21.45 2.24 8.45
C LYS A 35 21.70 0.73 8.61
N SER A 36 20.72 0.01 9.14
CA SER A 36 20.79 -1.44 9.33
C SER A 36 20.85 -2.19 8.00
N ALA A 37 20.06 -1.76 7.00
CA ALA A 37 20.07 -2.34 5.66
C ALA A 37 21.41 -2.10 4.95
N ILE A 38 21.95 -0.88 5.01
CA ILE A 38 23.27 -0.56 4.45
C ILE A 38 24.36 -1.47 5.04
N LYS A 39 24.37 -1.65 6.36
CA LYS A 39 25.34 -2.54 7.04
C LYS A 39 25.25 -3.99 6.57
N LYS A 40 24.07 -4.41 6.08
CA LYS A 40 23.79 -5.75 5.58
C LYS A 40 23.84 -5.84 4.04
N GLU A 41 24.30 -4.79 3.37
CA GLU A 41 24.34 -4.71 1.90
C GLU A 41 22.94 -4.91 1.27
N MET A 42 21.89 -4.42 1.94
CA MET A 42 20.50 -4.46 1.50
C MET A 42 19.97 -3.05 1.25
N ILE A 43 18.92 -2.96 0.43
CA ILE A 43 18.16 -1.72 0.21
C ILE A 43 16.94 -1.71 1.13
N ALA A 44 16.81 -0.67 1.96
CA ALA A 44 15.62 -0.47 2.78
C ALA A 44 14.52 0.22 1.97
N VAL A 45 13.30 -0.30 2.10
CA VAL A 45 12.07 0.28 1.55
C VAL A 45 10.98 0.20 2.62
N PHE A 46 9.99 1.10 2.58
CA PHE A 46 9.02 1.21 3.66
C PHE A 46 7.59 1.27 3.14
N ARG A 47 6.70 0.57 3.85
CA ARG A 47 5.25 0.58 3.66
C ARG A 47 4.54 1.17 4.90
N PRO A 48 4.36 2.51 4.96
CA PRO A 48 3.79 3.16 6.13
C PRO A 48 2.35 2.72 6.46
N ASN A 49 1.53 2.44 5.44
CA ASN A 49 0.19 1.91 5.61
C ASN A 49 0.22 0.37 5.71
N LEU A 50 0.04 -0.12 6.94
CA LEU A 50 -0.18 -1.54 7.21
C LEU A 50 -1.64 -1.85 7.52
N THR A 51 -2.26 -1.02 8.36
CA THR A 51 -3.66 -1.17 8.82
C THR A 51 -4.46 0.12 8.70
N SER A 52 -3.91 1.09 7.96
CA SER A 52 -4.47 2.41 7.72
C SER A 52 -4.44 2.70 6.22
N ASP A 53 -5.03 3.81 5.82
CA ASP A 53 -4.90 4.39 4.47
C ASP A 53 -4.72 5.90 4.62
N LEU A 54 -3.63 6.29 5.31
CA LEU A 54 -3.25 7.68 5.51
C LEU A 54 -2.50 8.21 4.30
N GLU A 55 -2.73 9.47 3.97
CA GLU A 55 -2.03 10.22 2.92
C GLU A 55 -0.68 10.73 3.45
N TRP A 56 0.29 9.81 3.61
CA TRP A 56 1.63 10.13 4.14
C TRP A 56 2.39 11.18 3.34
N GLU A 57 2.08 11.30 2.05
CA GLU A 57 2.58 12.36 1.17
C GLU A 57 2.11 13.77 1.55
N ASN A 58 1.08 13.89 2.41
CA ASN A 58 0.52 15.14 2.91
C ASN A 58 0.76 15.34 4.42
N ILE A 59 1.39 14.38 5.10
CA ILE A 59 1.58 14.42 6.55
C ILE A 59 2.96 14.99 6.88
N GLU A 60 2.97 16.25 7.29
CA GLU A 60 4.17 16.95 7.74
C GLU A 60 4.53 16.65 9.21
N ASP A 61 5.84 16.61 9.47
CA ASP A 61 6.43 16.63 10.80
C ASP A 61 6.52 18.07 11.37
N ALA A 62 7.12 18.22 12.55
CA ALA A 62 7.23 19.52 13.21
C ALA A 62 8.08 20.56 12.43
N ASN A 63 8.83 20.14 11.42
CA ASN A 63 9.64 21.01 10.55
C ASN A 63 8.96 21.28 9.20
N GLY A 64 7.69 20.89 9.02
CA GLY A 64 6.99 21.07 7.74
C GLY A 64 7.46 20.10 6.65
N GLN A 65 8.07 18.97 7.01
CA GLN A 65 8.54 17.97 6.04
C GLN A 65 7.73 16.68 6.12
N THR A 66 7.39 16.11 4.97
CA THR A 66 6.81 14.77 4.88
C THR A 66 7.90 13.70 4.96
N LEU A 67 7.53 12.43 5.17
CA LEU A 67 8.50 11.32 5.19
C LEU A 67 9.26 11.22 3.86
N MET A 68 8.57 11.46 2.75
CA MET A 68 9.11 11.35 1.40
C MET A 68 10.14 12.44 1.12
N GLN A 69 9.88 13.66 1.62
CA GLN A 69 10.84 14.77 1.56
C GLN A 69 12.03 14.55 2.48
N LYS A 70 11.82 13.97 3.66
CA LYS A 70 12.86 13.71 4.66
C LYS A 70 13.81 12.58 4.27
N PHE A 71 13.32 11.62 3.48
CA PHE A 71 14.08 10.46 3.00
C PHE A 71 13.98 10.33 1.46
N PRO A 72 14.52 11.29 0.70
CA PRO A 72 14.29 11.38 -0.75
C PRO A 72 14.84 10.17 -1.52
N ASP A 73 15.93 9.57 -1.05
CA ASP A 73 16.57 8.40 -1.69
C ASP A 73 15.92 7.05 -1.31
N THR A 74 14.88 7.08 -0.47
CA THR A 74 14.20 5.87 0.02
C THR A 74 12.92 5.64 -0.74
N GLN A 75 12.73 4.42 -1.27
CA GLN A 75 11.46 4.02 -1.88
C GLN A 75 10.43 3.77 -0.79
N PHE A 76 9.33 4.51 -0.87
CA PHE A 76 8.09 4.23 -0.16
C PHE A 76 7.11 3.57 -1.10
N TYR A 77 6.21 2.76 -0.56
CA TYR A 77 5.08 2.23 -1.32
C TYR A 77 3.91 1.97 -0.39
N ASP A 78 2.69 1.95 -0.90
CA ASP A 78 1.50 1.62 -0.10
C ASP A 78 0.34 1.10 -0.96
N TYR A 79 -0.63 0.51 -0.28
CA TYR A 79 -1.95 0.23 -0.86
C TYR A 79 -2.91 1.34 -0.47
N THR A 80 -3.83 1.71 -1.36
CA THR A 80 -4.87 2.70 -1.08
C THR A 80 -6.20 2.32 -1.68
N LYS A 81 -7.30 2.67 -1.01
CA LYS A 81 -8.66 2.63 -1.57
C LYS A 81 -9.11 4.02 -2.05
N SER A 82 -8.32 5.07 -1.80
CA SER A 82 -8.62 6.42 -2.25
C SER A 82 -8.36 6.56 -3.76
N PHE A 83 -9.45 6.67 -4.53
CA PHE A 83 -9.36 6.86 -5.97
C PHE A 83 -8.66 8.18 -6.33
N GLN A 84 -8.96 9.27 -5.62
CA GLN A 84 -8.33 10.58 -5.88
C GLN A 84 -6.81 10.52 -5.70
N ARG A 85 -6.37 9.84 -4.63
CA ARG A 85 -4.96 9.63 -4.33
C ARG A 85 -4.27 8.79 -5.39
N MET A 86 -4.91 7.68 -5.80
CA MET A 86 -4.43 6.84 -6.90
C MET A 86 -4.36 7.62 -8.22
N ALA A 87 -5.36 8.44 -8.53
CA ALA A 87 -5.37 9.25 -9.74
C ALA A 87 -4.22 10.26 -9.78
N LYS A 88 -3.87 10.90 -8.65
CA LYS A 88 -2.69 11.76 -8.56
C LYS A 88 -1.40 11.00 -8.86
N PHE A 89 -1.23 9.82 -8.28
CA PHE A 89 -0.06 8.96 -8.50
C PHE A 89 0.05 8.54 -9.97
N VAL A 90 -1.02 7.99 -10.56
CA VAL A 90 -1.01 7.47 -11.93
C VAL A 90 -0.77 8.60 -12.95
N ASN A 91 -1.36 9.77 -12.73
CA ASN A 91 -1.16 10.93 -13.60
C ASN A 91 0.15 11.68 -13.34
N GLN A 92 0.99 11.21 -12.40
CA GLN A 92 2.25 11.85 -12.03
C GLN A 92 2.07 13.34 -11.71
N ALA A 93 1.09 13.66 -10.87
CA ALA A 93 0.85 15.04 -10.46
C ALA A 93 2.13 15.65 -9.85
N ASP A 94 2.40 16.92 -10.16
CA ASP A 94 3.64 17.61 -9.73
C ASP A 94 3.84 17.62 -8.20
N ASP A 95 2.74 17.57 -7.45
CA ASP A 95 2.72 17.53 -5.98
C ASP A 95 2.84 16.11 -5.40
N PHE A 96 2.88 15.07 -6.25
CA PHE A 96 3.00 13.68 -5.79
C PHE A 96 4.47 13.24 -5.70
N PRO A 97 4.92 12.67 -4.56
CA PRO A 97 6.34 12.32 -4.38
C PRO A 97 6.82 11.23 -5.35
N SER A 98 7.92 11.50 -6.06
CA SER A 98 8.50 10.57 -7.04
C SER A 98 9.05 9.28 -6.43
N ASN A 99 9.40 9.30 -5.15
CA ASN A 99 9.87 8.15 -4.38
C ASN A 99 8.73 7.37 -3.68
N TYR A 100 7.48 7.56 -4.11
CA TYR A 100 6.32 6.89 -3.53
C TYR A 100 5.46 6.18 -4.58
N HIS A 101 5.20 4.88 -4.36
CA HIS A 101 4.40 4.06 -5.26
C HIS A 101 3.07 3.67 -4.61
N LEU A 102 1.95 3.77 -5.34
CA LEU A 102 0.65 3.30 -4.86
C LEU A 102 0.15 2.10 -5.66
N THR A 103 -0.52 1.17 -4.97
CA THR A 103 -1.32 0.10 -5.57
C THR A 103 -2.77 0.22 -5.09
N PHE A 104 -3.75 0.17 -6.00
CA PHE A 104 -5.14 0.37 -5.63
C PHE A 104 -5.69 -0.90 -5.01
N SER A 105 -6.30 -0.81 -3.83
CA SER A 105 -6.84 -1.96 -3.12
C SER A 105 -8.31 -2.13 -3.48
N ARG A 106 -8.64 -3.24 -4.15
CA ARG A 106 -10.03 -3.60 -4.42
C ARG A 106 -10.77 -3.93 -3.12
N SER A 107 -12.04 -3.57 -3.08
CA SER A 107 -13.02 -4.00 -2.09
C SER A 107 -14.36 -4.30 -2.77
N GLU A 108 -15.27 -4.86 -2.01
CA GLU A 108 -16.65 -5.16 -2.38
C GLU A 108 -17.49 -3.91 -2.76
N HIS A 109 -16.94 -2.71 -2.60
CA HIS A 109 -17.65 -1.44 -2.78
C HIS A 109 -17.01 -0.49 -3.81
N ASN A 110 -15.91 -0.90 -4.46
CA ASN A 110 -15.15 -0.01 -5.35
C ASN A 110 -14.85 -0.62 -6.73
N ASP A 111 -15.68 -1.56 -7.19
CA ASP A 111 -15.42 -2.31 -8.43
C ASP A 111 -15.32 -1.38 -9.66
N THR A 112 -16.24 -0.42 -9.81
CA THR A 112 -16.18 0.59 -10.88
C THR A 112 -14.90 1.44 -10.80
N LEU A 113 -14.41 1.74 -9.59
CA LEU A 113 -13.17 2.49 -9.42
C LEU A 113 -11.95 1.66 -9.81
N CYS A 114 -12.00 0.33 -9.62
CA CYS A 114 -10.94 -0.56 -10.11
C CYS A 114 -10.84 -0.51 -11.63
N ASP A 115 -11.96 -0.55 -12.34
CA ASP A 115 -11.98 -0.45 -13.80
C ASP A 115 -11.40 0.88 -14.28
N MET A 116 -11.75 1.99 -13.63
CA MET A 116 -11.18 3.30 -13.93
C MET A 116 -9.66 3.35 -13.67
N VAL A 117 -9.19 2.82 -12.55
CA VAL A 117 -7.74 2.78 -12.25
C VAL A 117 -6.97 1.97 -13.30
N LEU A 118 -7.51 0.81 -13.71
CA LEU A 118 -6.90 -0.02 -14.75
C LEU A 118 -6.86 0.69 -16.10
N GLN A 119 -7.93 1.41 -16.47
CA GLN A 119 -7.97 2.22 -17.70
C GLN A 119 -6.94 3.36 -17.69
N MET A 120 -6.66 3.93 -16.51
CA MET A 120 -5.60 4.93 -16.34
C MET A 120 -4.19 4.33 -16.35
N GLY A 121 -4.04 3.00 -16.34
CA GLY A 121 -2.75 2.30 -16.29
C GLY A 121 -2.24 2.03 -14.86
N GLY A 122 -3.06 2.25 -13.84
CA GLY A 122 -2.74 1.91 -12.46
C GLY A 122 -2.87 0.41 -12.17
N ASN A 123 -2.20 -0.04 -11.11
CA ASN A 123 -2.29 -1.43 -10.65
C ASN A 123 -3.39 -1.60 -9.61
N VAL A 124 -4.12 -2.72 -9.67
CA VAL A 124 -5.19 -3.06 -8.73
C VAL A 124 -4.87 -4.38 -8.03
N ALA A 125 -4.86 -4.36 -6.70
CA ALA A 125 -4.72 -5.55 -5.88
C ALA A 125 -6.08 -6.19 -5.62
N VAL A 126 -6.17 -7.50 -5.91
CA VAL A 126 -7.41 -8.29 -5.81
C VAL A 126 -7.11 -9.58 -5.06
N VAL A 127 -7.97 -9.92 -4.09
CA VAL A 127 -7.91 -11.20 -3.39
C VAL A 127 -8.75 -12.21 -4.15
N PHE A 128 -8.15 -13.35 -4.49
CA PHE A 128 -8.77 -14.46 -5.20
C PHE A 128 -8.95 -15.67 -4.30
N ARG A 129 -10.00 -16.46 -4.58
CA ARG A 129 -10.30 -17.72 -3.94
C ARG A 129 -9.46 -18.86 -4.51
N ASP A 130 -8.78 -19.61 -3.64
CA ASP A 130 -8.01 -20.84 -3.87
C ASP A 130 -6.82 -20.75 -4.85
N ARG A 131 -6.93 -19.98 -5.93
CA ARG A 131 -5.94 -19.88 -7.01
C ARG A 131 -5.97 -18.50 -7.68
N LEU A 132 -4.84 -18.12 -8.27
CA LEU A 132 -4.75 -16.93 -9.12
C LEU A 132 -5.12 -17.30 -10.56
N PRO A 133 -6.09 -16.61 -11.19
CA PRO A 133 -6.31 -16.75 -12.61
C PRO A 133 -5.13 -16.14 -13.39
N LYS A 134 -5.02 -16.44 -14.69
CA LYS A 134 -4.03 -15.79 -15.57
C LYS A 134 -4.46 -14.37 -15.95
N THR A 135 -5.76 -14.15 -16.07
CA THR A 135 -6.35 -12.85 -16.38
C THR A 135 -7.57 -12.59 -15.52
N TRP A 136 -7.81 -11.31 -15.20
CA TRP A 136 -9.04 -10.86 -14.56
C TRP A 136 -9.48 -9.54 -15.19
N LYS A 137 -10.73 -9.50 -15.66
CA LYS A 137 -11.28 -8.40 -16.47
C LYS A 137 -10.41 -8.07 -17.69
N GLY A 138 -9.79 -9.07 -18.32
CA GLY A 138 -8.91 -8.88 -19.47
C GLY A 138 -7.50 -8.36 -19.15
N HIS A 139 -7.16 -8.14 -17.87
CA HIS A 139 -5.83 -7.72 -17.44
C HIS A 139 -4.99 -8.91 -16.95
N GLU A 140 -3.67 -8.86 -17.19
CA GLU A 140 -2.71 -9.84 -16.65
C GLU A 140 -2.78 -9.86 -15.11
N VAL A 141 -2.83 -11.06 -14.53
CA VAL A 141 -2.77 -11.26 -13.08
C VAL A 141 -1.38 -11.75 -12.72
N ILE A 142 -0.67 -10.98 -11.89
CA ILE A 142 0.63 -11.34 -11.34
C ILE A 142 0.48 -11.84 -9.91
N ASN A 143 1.42 -12.68 -9.46
CA ASN A 143 1.39 -13.26 -8.13
C ASN A 143 1.91 -12.27 -7.07
N GLY A 144 1.01 -11.73 -6.27
CA GLY A 144 1.36 -10.80 -5.21
C GLY A 144 1.77 -11.41 -3.89
N ASP A 145 1.73 -12.73 -3.75
CA ASP A 145 2.22 -13.42 -2.56
C ASP A 145 3.74 -13.71 -2.63
N GLU A 146 4.38 -13.57 -3.80
CA GLU A 146 5.83 -13.78 -3.96
C GLU A 146 6.68 -12.69 -3.30
N SER A 147 6.20 -11.45 -3.37
CA SER A 147 6.87 -10.30 -2.81
C SER A 147 5.87 -9.17 -2.58
N ASP A 148 6.13 -8.34 -1.59
CA ASP A 148 5.33 -7.13 -1.32
C ASP A 148 5.83 -5.91 -2.15
N LEU A 149 6.89 -6.06 -2.94
CA LEU A 149 7.56 -4.95 -3.64
C LEU A 149 6.81 -4.51 -4.90
N ARG A 150 5.66 -3.85 -4.73
CA ARG A 150 4.74 -3.46 -5.83
C ARG A 150 5.30 -2.48 -6.84
N PHE A 151 6.25 -1.65 -6.42
CA PHE A 151 6.94 -0.71 -7.31
C PHE A 151 7.83 -1.39 -8.37
N ARG A 152 7.99 -2.72 -8.32
CA ARG A 152 8.69 -3.52 -9.34
C ARG A 152 7.75 -4.19 -10.35
N ASP A 153 6.46 -4.13 -10.10
CA ASP A 153 5.46 -4.75 -10.96
C ASP A 153 5.33 -3.95 -12.27
N LYS A 154 4.86 -4.61 -13.33
CA LYS A 154 4.41 -3.91 -14.55
C LYS A 154 3.23 -2.97 -14.20
N GLN A 155 2.97 -1.98 -15.06
CA GLN A 155 1.79 -1.11 -14.93
C GLN A 155 0.56 -1.73 -15.62
N GLY A 156 -0.64 -1.35 -15.16
CA GLY A 156 -1.92 -1.81 -15.70
C GLY A 156 -2.26 -3.29 -15.42
N VAL A 157 -1.68 -3.87 -14.36
CA VAL A 157 -1.87 -5.29 -14.01
C VAL A 157 -2.72 -5.46 -12.75
N ILE A 158 -3.24 -6.68 -12.61
CA ILE A 158 -3.86 -7.14 -11.38
C ILE A 158 -2.80 -7.78 -10.48
N VAL A 159 -2.65 -7.25 -9.28
CA VAL A 159 -1.84 -7.84 -8.22
C VAL A 159 -2.71 -8.85 -7.47
N GLY A 160 -2.63 -10.12 -7.86
CA GLY A 160 -3.44 -11.19 -7.30
C GLY A 160 -2.89 -11.70 -5.96
N LEU A 161 -3.74 -11.82 -4.95
CA LEU A 161 -3.42 -12.37 -3.63
C LEU A 161 -4.33 -13.56 -3.35
N ILE A 162 -3.83 -14.63 -2.74
CA ILE A 162 -4.67 -15.74 -2.27
C ILE A 162 -5.30 -15.38 -0.92
N GLU A 163 -6.57 -15.72 -0.74
CA GLU A 163 -7.30 -15.43 0.47
C GLU A 163 -6.74 -16.17 1.70
N LYS A 164 -6.70 -15.47 2.84
CA LYS A 164 -6.11 -15.98 4.09
C LYS A 164 -7.04 -15.73 5.27
N GLY A 165 -6.94 -16.58 6.28
CA GLY A 165 -7.70 -16.44 7.53
C GLY A 165 -9.20 -16.39 7.29
N MET A 166 -9.87 -15.36 7.83
CA MET A 166 -11.32 -15.19 7.73
C MET A 166 -11.81 -14.96 6.30
N ALA A 167 -10.97 -14.46 5.40
CA ALA A 167 -11.34 -14.23 4.00
C ALA A 167 -11.70 -15.52 3.25
N LYS A 168 -11.25 -16.69 3.71
CA LYS A 168 -11.68 -17.99 3.16
C LYS A 168 -13.20 -18.20 3.21
N LYS A 169 -13.84 -17.58 4.20
CA LYS A 169 -15.30 -17.64 4.42
C LYS A 169 -15.99 -16.38 3.93
N ASP A 170 -15.32 -15.57 3.11
CA ASP A 170 -15.93 -14.35 2.60
C ASP A 170 -17.09 -14.69 1.65
N GLU A 171 -18.21 -14.05 1.91
CA GLU A 171 -19.42 -14.04 1.07
C GLU A 171 -19.85 -12.60 0.72
N THR A 172 -19.09 -11.59 1.18
CA THR A 172 -19.40 -10.17 0.95
C THR A 172 -19.06 -9.73 -0.48
N GLY A 173 -18.27 -10.54 -1.18
CA GLY A 173 -17.72 -10.21 -2.48
C GLY A 173 -16.38 -9.51 -2.40
N PHE A 174 -15.72 -9.47 -1.24
CA PHE A 174 -14.33 -9.01 -1.08
C PHE A 174 -13.33 -9.97 -1.74
N VAL A 175 -13.58 -11.28 -1.67
CA VAL A 175 -12.82 -12.31 -2.40
C VAL A 175 -13.46 -12.55 -3.76
N GLN A 176 -12.64 -12.68 -4.81
CA GLN A 176 -13.06 -12.96 -6.18
C GLN A 176 -12.76 -14.40 -6.57
N GLU A 177 -13.56 -14.97 -7.47
CA GLU A 177 -13.28 -16.32 -7.95
C GLU A 177 -12.05 -16.34 -8.86
N GLY A 178 -11.18 -17.32 -8.64
CA GLY A 178 -9.95 -17.52 -9.41
C GLY A 178 -10.20 -18.11 -10.80
N ILE A 179 -11.04 -17.47 -11.60
CA ILE A 179 -11.43 -17.91 -12.95
C ILE A 179 -10.97 -16.85 -13.96
N ASN A 180 -10.38 -17.30 -15.07
CA ASN A 180 -9.93 -16.40 -16.13
C ASN A 180 -11.12 -15.61 -16.70
N SER A 181 -10.91 -14.30 -16.88
CA SER A 181 -11.85 -13.39 -17.55
C SER A 181 -11.12 -12.38 -18.42
#